data_AF-A0A3D3X331-F1
#
_entry.id   AF-A0A3D3X331-F1
#
_cell.length_a   1.000
_cell.length_b   1.000
_cell.length_c   1.000
_cell.angle_alpha   90.00
_cell.angle_beta   90.00
_cell.angle_gamma   90.00
#
_symmetry.space_group_name_H-M   'P 1'
#
loop_
_entity.id
_entity.type
_entity.pdbx_description
1 polymer ?
#
loop_
_entity_poly.entity_id
_entity_poly.type
_entity_poly.pdbx_seq_one_letter_code
_entity_poly.pdbx_strand_id
1 'polypeptide(L)'
;MPRARKKSSKKKKQKTIKIRLVKIVFDLLLVFLAITVVPVLIYRVIDPPTTSLLWTRWVESGHEESRPVFLQRWKSLEKISPNLVRAVIAAEDQRFFYH
;
A
#
# COMPACT_ATOMS: atom_id res chain seq x y z
N MET A 1 -45.37 -59.00 -14.62
CA MET A 1 -45.07 -58.12 -13.46
C MET A 1 -44.16 -56.97 -13.91
N PRO A 2 -44.45 -55.70 -13.61
CA PRO A 2 -43.61 -54.60 -14.04
C PRO A 2 -42.40 -54.45 -13.09
N ARG A 3 -41.19 -54.34 -13.64
CA ARG A 3 -39.99 -53.97 -12.86
C ARG A 3 -40.02 -52.47 -12.59
N ALA A 4 -40.08 -52.11 -11.31
CA ALA A 4 -39.99 -50.73 -10.84
C ALA A 4 -38.66 -50.08 -11.26
N ARG A 5 -38.74 -48.94 -11.95
CA ARG A 5 -37.59 -48.14 -12.40
C ARG A 5 -37.08 -47.28 -11.23
N LYS A 6 -35.96 -47.65 -10.61
CA LYS A 6 -35.25 -46.79 -9.64
C LYS A 6 -34.66 -45.56 -10.37
N LYS A 7 -35.21 -44.38 -10.12
CA LYS A 7 -34.56 -43.09 -10.46
C LYS A 7 -33.48 -42.80 -9.42
N SER A 8 -32.21 -42.94 -9.80
CA SER A 8 -31.10 -42.54 -8.94
C SER A 8 -30.92 -41.02 -8.99
N SER A 9 -30.88 -40.42 -7.81
CA SER A 9 -30.79 -38.97 -7.60
C SER A 9 -29.42 -38.43 -8.01
N LYS A 10 -29.35 -37.68 -9.10
CA LYS A 10 -28.19 -36.84 -9.41
C LYS A 10 -28.22 -35.56 -8.55
N LYS A 11 -27.66 -35.61 -7.34
CA LYS A 11 -27.30 -34.41 -6.55
C LYS A 11 -25.82 -34.46 -6.16
N LYS A 12 -24.91 -34.20 -7.12
CA LYS A 12 -23.47 -34.01 -6.86
C LYS A 12 -22.86 -32.73 -7.46
N LYS A 13 -23.61 -31.90 -8.21
CA LYS A 13 -23.07 -30.69 -8.86
C LYS A 13 -22.89 -29.46 -7.95
N GLN A 14 -23.64 -29.34 -6.84
CA GLN A 14 -23.59 -28.11 -6.02
C GLN A 14 -22.31 -27.96 -5.18
N LYS A 15 -21.72 -29.07 -4.71
CA LYS A 15 -20.49 -29.01 -3.91
C LYS A 15 -19.30 -28.47 -4.72
N THR A 16 -19.23 -28.79 -6.02
CA THR A 16 -18.08 -28.40 -6.86
C THR A 16 -18.04 -26.90 -7.13
N ILE A 17 -19.21 -26.25 -7.29
CA ILE A 17 -19.31 -24.81 -7.55
C ILE A 17 -19.00 -24.00 -6.28
N LYS A 18 -19.52 -24.40 -5.11
CA LYS A 18 -19.22 -23.72 -3.84
C LYS A 18 -17.75 -23.80 -3.46
N ILE A 19 -17.10 -24.95 -3.67
CA ILE A 19 -15.66 -25.13 -3.42
C ILE A 19 -14.82 -24.20 -4.32
N ARG A 20 -15.20 -24.04 -5.59
CA ARG A 20 -14.53 -23.10 -6.51
C ARG A 20 -14.67 -21.65 -6.06
N LEU A 21 -15.87 -21.23 -5.62
CA LEU A 21 -16.08 -19.85 -5.18
C LEU A 21 -15.27 -19.52 -3.93
N VAL A 22 -15.25 -20.41 -2.92
CA VAL A 22 -14.43 -20.22 -1.71
C VAL A 22 -12.95 -20.13 -2.06
N LYS A 23 -12.47 -20.98 -2.97
CA LYS A 23 -11.09 -20.92 -3.43
C LYS A 23 -10.76 -19.59 -4.12
N ILE A 24 -11.64 -19.08 -4.99
CA ILE A 24 -11.44 -17.78 -5.64
C ILE A 24 -11.37 -16.65 -4.61
N VAL A 25 -12.31 -16.62 -3.65
CA VAL A 25 -12.31 -15.59 -2.59
C VAL A 25 -11.05 -15.67 -1.74
N PHE A 26 -10.60 -16.87 -1.38
CA PHE A 26 -9.37 -17.06 -0.63
C PHE A 26 -8.13 -16.61 -1.43
N ASP A 27 -8.03 -17.01 -2.70
CA ASP A 27 -6.92 -16.61 -3.57
C ASP A 27 -6.92 -15.08 -3.76
N LEU A 28 -8.09 -14.43 -3.88
CA LEU A 28 -8.21 -12.96 -3.92
C LEU A 28 -7.77 -12.28 -2.62
N LEU A 29 -8.16 -12.82 -1.46
CA LEU A 29 -7.73 -12.29 -0.16
C LEU A 29 -6.21 -12.39 0.00
N LEU A 30 -5.61 -13.50 -0.45
CA LEU A 30 -4.17 -13.70 -0.39
C LEU A 30 -3.43 -12.73 -1.32
N VAL A 31 -3.94 -12.50 -2.53
CA VAL A 31 -3.40 -11.49 -3.46
C VAL A 31 -3.54 -10.08 -2.88
N PHE A 32 -4.69 -9.75 -2.29
CA PHE A 32 -4.89 -8.45 -1.63
C PHE A 32 -3.88 -8.23 -0.49
N LEU A 33 -3.67 -9.25 0.35
CA LEU A 33 -2.69 -9.19 1.43
C LEU A 33 -1.27 -9.06 0.88
N ALA A 34 -0.94 -9.81 -0.17
CA ALA A 34 0.38 -9.72 -0.79
C ALA A 34 0.64 -8.32 -1.38
N ILE A 35 -0.31 -7.77 -2.14
CA ILE A 35 -0.18 -6.44 -2.76
C ILE A 35 -0.06 -5.32 -1.71
N THR A 36 -0.65 -5.49 -0.53
CA THR A 36 -0.58 -4.48 0.53
C THR A 36 0.65 -4.64 1.42
N VAL A 37 1.01 -5.86 1.81
CA VAL A 37 2.11 -6.13 2.76
C VAL A 37 3.47 -6.15 2.07
N VAL A 38 3.58 -6.73 0.87
CA VAL A 38 4.88 -6.90 0.20
C VAL A 38 5.55 -5.54 -0.08
N PRO A 39 4.87 -4.50 -0.60
CA PRO A 39 5.49 -3.19 -0.77
C PRO A 39 5.97 -2.58 0.55
N VAL A 40 5.22 -2.74 1.65
CA VAL A 40 5.62 -2.25 2.98
C VAL A 40 6.91 -2.93 3.45
N LEU A 41 7.05 -4.24 3.22
CA LEU A 41 8.26 -4.99 3.56
C LEU A 41 9.45 -4.55 2.70
N ILE A 42 9.24 -4.27 1.42
CA ILE A 42 10.28 -3.75 0.51
C ILE A 42 10.72 -2.37 0.99
N TYR A 43 9.78 -1.45 1.24
CA TYR A 43 10.07 -0.08 1.65
C TYR A 43 10.59 0.06 3.07
N ARG A 44 10.56 -1.01 3.88
CA ARG A 44 11.25 -1.06 5.17
C ARG A 44 12.78 -1.08 5.01
N VAL A 45 13.28 -1.62 3.90
CA VAL A 45 14.72 -1.80 3.66
C VAL A 45 15.25 -0.84 2.61
N ILE A 46 14.42 -0.47 1.63
CA ILE A 46 14.78 0.39 0.52
C ILE A 46 13.91 1.64 0.57
N ASP A 47 14.52 2.82 0.57
CA ASP A 47 13.76 4.07 0.50
C ASP A 47 12.86 4.09 -0.75
N PRO A 48 11.59 4.51 -0.63
CA PRO A 48 10.72 4.61 -1.77
C PRO A 48 11.29 5.63 -2.76
N PRO A 49 11.34 5.31 -4.07
CA PRO A 49 11.96 6.20 -5.06
C PRO A 49 11.16 7.50 -5.25
N THR A 50 9.89 7.53 -4.85
CA THR A 50 9.03 8.70 -4.94
C THR A 50 7.96 8.66 -3.83
N THR A 51 7.41 9.83 -3.50
CA THR A 51 6.34 10.00 -2.52
C THR A 51 5.21 10.84 -3.12
N SER A 52 4.02 10.81 -2.53
CA SER A 52 2.90 11.64 -2.98
C SER A 52 3.26 13.13 -3.07
N LEU A 53 4.04 13.62 -2.10
CA LEU A 53 4.54 15.00 -2.09
C LEU A 53 5.41 15.30 -3.31
N LEU A 54 6.32 14.39 -3.69
CA LEU A 54 7.17 14.55 -4.86
C LEU A 54 6.34 14.59 -6.15
N TRP A 55 5.28 13.78 -6.24
CA TRP A 55 4.33 13.83 -7.36
C TRP A 55 3.59 15.15 -7.44
N THR A 56 3.07 15.66 -6.32
CA THR A 56 2.42 16.97 -6.28
C THR A 56 3.38 18.07 -6.74
N ARG A 57 4.63 18.05 -6.26
CA ARG A 57 5.65 19.03 -6.67
C ARG A 57 6.03 18.92 -8.13
N TRP A 58 6.09 17.70 -8.67
CA TRP A 58 6.36 17.47 -10.09
C TRP A 58 5.23 18.01 -10.98
N VAL A 59 3.97 17.76 -10.62
CA VAL A 59 2.81 18.32 -11.34
C VAL A 59 2.77 19.85 -11.21
N GLU A 60 3.01 20.41 -10.02
CA GLU A 60 3.11 21.86 -9.80
C GLU A 60 4.27 22.50 -10.56
N SER A 61 5.37 21.78 -10.80
CA SER A 61 6.54 22.29 -11.52
C SER A 61 6.34 22.41 -13.03
N GLY A 62 5.16 22.06 -13.55
CA GLY A 62 4.84 22.00 -14.98
C GLY A 62 5.23 23.26 -15.76
N HIS A 63 6.46 23.30 -16.27
CA HIS A 63 7.11 24.31 -17.14
C HIS A 63 8.15 25.26 -16.51
N GLU A 64 8.38 25.26 -15.20
CA GLU A 64 9.56 25.93 -14.61
C GLU A 64 10.65 24.89 -14.35
N GLU A 65 11.73 24.90 -15.16
CA GLU A 65 12.94 24.07 -14.97
C GLU A 65 13.59 24.25 -13.57
N SER A 66 13.11 25.21 -12.79
CA SER A 66 13.71 25.69 -11.55
C SER A 66 13.36 24.89 -10.29
N ARG A 67 12.40 23.96 -10.34
CA ARG A 67 12.07 23.12 -9.17
C ARG A 67 12.78 21.78 -9.26
N PRO A 68 13.77 21.48 -8.39
CA PRO A 68 14.47 20.22 -8.45
C PRO A 68 13.49 19.06 -8.22
N VAL A 69 13.39 18.15 -9.18
CA VAL A 69 12.73 16.85 -8.97
C VAL A 69 13.45 16.05 -7.86
N PHE A 70 14.71 16.39 -7.60
CA PHE A 70 15.54 15.92 -6.48
C PHE A 70 15.83 17.05 -5.48
N LEU A 71 14.92 17.29 -4.54
CA LEU A 71 15.13 18.23 -3.43
C LEU A 71 15.83 17.61 -2.21
N GLN A 72 16.08 16.31 -2.24
CA GLN A 72 16.50 15.56 -1.06
C GLN A 72 18.02 15.66 -0.84
N ARG A 73 18.49 16.83 -0.40
CA ARG A 73 19.85 17.01 0.13
C ARG A 73 19.85 16.71 1.62
N TRP A 74 20.15 15.46 1.95
CA TRP A 74 20.32 15.04 3.33
C TRP A 74 21.50 15.77 4.00
N LYS A 75 21.24 16.36 5.17
CA LYS A 75 22.25 16.92 6.06
C LYS A 75 22.05 16.34 7.45
N SER A 76 23.14 16.05 8.16
CA SER A 76 23.10 15.71 9.58
C SER A 76 22.47 16.86 10.37
N LEU A 77 21.68 16.52 11.40
CA LEU A 77 21.01 17.49 12.28
C LEU A 77 22.00 18.45 12.95
N GLU A 78 23.20 17.96 13.28
CA GLU A 78 24.30 18.75 13.85
C GLU A 78 24.79 19.87 12.91
N LYS A 79 24.56 19.71 11.59
CA LYS A 79 24.92 20.70 10.57
C LYS A 79 23.80 21.71 10.30
N ILE A 80 22.69 21.64 11.05
CA ILE A 80 21.53 22.52 10.91
C ILE A 80 21.51 23.49 12.10
N SER A 81 21.19 24.76 11.84
CA SER A 81 21.07 25.76 12.90
C SER A 81 20.02 25.34 13.95
N PRO A 82 20.34 25.35 15.25
CA PRO A 82 19.37 25.03 16.30
C PRO A 82 18.12 25.94 16.28
N ASN A 83 18.26 27.18 15.80
CA ASN A 83 17.14 28.11 15.69
C ASN A 83 16.16 27.69 14.59
N LEU A 84 16.65 27.13 13.48
CA LEU A 84 15.79 26.60 12.42
C LEU A 84 14.99 25.40 12.90
N VAL A 85 15.64 24.47 13.61
CA VAL A 85 14.95 23.30 14.20
C VAL A 85 13.83 23.74 15.14
N ARG A 86 14.10 24.70 16.04
CA ARG A 86 13.07 25.26 16.93
C ARG A 86 11.92 25.93 16.19
N ALA A 87 12.22 26.70 15.13
CA ALA A 87 11.20 27.37 14.33
C ALA A 87 10.27 26.36 13.63
N VAL A 88 10.82 25.28 13.06
CA VAL A 88 10.03 24.23 12.40
C VAL A 88 9.15 23.48 13.40
N ILE A 89 9.68 23.11 14.57
CA ILE A 89 8.88 22.47 15.64
C ILE A 89 7.74 23.40 16.07
N ALA A 90 8.01 24.69 16.28
CA ALA A 90 6.97 25.64 16.69
C ALA A 90 5.88 25.87 15.63
N ALA A 91 6.24 25.75 14.34
CA ALA A 91 5.35 25.97 13.21
C ALA A 91 4.53 24.72 12.82
N GLU A 92 5.12 23.53 12.89
CA GLU A 92 4.50 22.26 12.42
C GLU A 92 3.88 21.45 13.57
N ASP A 93 4.66 21.15 14.61
CA ASP A 93 4.20 20.33 15.76
C ASP A 93 4.91 20.73 17.06
N GLN A 94 4.24 21.55 17.87
CA GLN A 94 4.75 22.00 19.16
C GLN A 94 4.89 20.87 20.18
N ARG A 95 4.20 19.75 19.98
CA ARG A 95 4.21 18.59 20.86
C ARG A 95 5.10 17.45 20.34
N PHE A 96 5.98 17.73 19.39
CA PHE A 96 6.87 16.75 18.77
C PHE A 96 7.60 15.84 19.79
N PHE A 97 7.98 16.36 20.96
CA PHE A 97 8.68 15.60 22.00
C PHE A 97 7.80 14.75 22.93
N TYR A 98 6.48 14.87 22.83
CA TYR A 98 5.53 14.22 23.75
C TYR A 98 4.77 13.03 23.14
N HIS A 99 4.97 12.78 21.84
CA HIS A 99 4.45 11.62 21.13
C HIS A 99 5.51 10.52 21.06
#